data_AF-A0A564Y213-F1
#
_entry.id   AF-A0A564Y213-F1
#
_cell.length_a   1.000
_cell.length_b   1.000
_cell.length_c   1.000
_cell.angle_alpha   90.00
_cell.angle_beta   90.00
_cell.angle_gamma   90.00
#
_symmetry.space_group_name_H-M   'P 1'
#
loop_
_entity.id
_entity.type
_entity.pdbx_description
1 polymer ?
#
loop_
_entity_poly.entity_id
_entity_poly.type
_entity_poly.pdbx_seq_one_letter_code
_entity_poly.pdbx_strand_id
1 'polypeptide(L)' 'MSPIGDAFRNRLRMFPSLINCCTIDWFQVWPEDALEMVATTSLVDIELEDEVRSSI' A
#
# COMPACT_ATOMS: atom_id res chain seq x y z
N MET A 1 9.78 -2.87 -5.86
CA MET A 1 10.52 -4.15 -5.75
C MET A 1 10.24 -4.70 -4.37
N SER A 2 9.88 -5.98 -4.26
CA SER A 2 9.66 -6.56 -2.93
C SER A 2 10.99 -6.63 -2.17
N PRO A 3 11.02 -6.32 -0.85
CA PRO A 3 12.18 -6.64 -0.01
C PRO A 3 12.45 -8.14 0.02
N ILE A 4 11.43 -8.94 -0.29
CA ILE A 4 11.48 -10.39 -0.31
C ILE A 4 12.08 -10.84 -1.65
N GLY A 5 13.22 -11.53 -1.56
CA GLY A 5 13.92 -12.13 -2.69
C GLY A 5 15.21 -11.41 -3.11
N ASP A 6 15.92 -12.00 -4.07
CA ASP A 6 17.27 -11.57 -4.44
C ASP A 6 17.32 -10.42 -5.46
N ALA A 7 16.22 -10.15 -6.17
CA ALA A 7 16.16 -9.10 -7.18
C ALA A 7 16.46 -7.71 -6.59
N PHE A 8 15.88 -7.40 -5.42
CA PHE A 8 16.13 -6.14 -4.72
C PHE A 8 17.59 -6.03 -4.27
N ARG A 9 18.14 -7.11 -3.67
CA ARG A 9 19.54 -7.18 -3.24
C ARG A 9 20.53 -6.99 -4.39
N ASN A 10 20.29 -7.64 -5.53
CA ASN A 10 21.13 -7.52 -6.71
C ASN A 10 21.10 -6.09 -7.26
N ARG A 11 19.92 -5.44 -7.27
CA ARG A 11 19.80 -4.04 -7.68
C ARG A 11 20.57 -3.10 -6.76
N LEU A 12 20.51 -3.29 -5.44
CA LEU A 12 21.27 -2.47 -4.50
C LEU A 12 22.79 -2.60 -4.68
N ARG A 13 23.29 -3.80 -5.01
CA ARG A 13 24.72 -4.01 -5.31
C ARG A 13 25.16 -3.34 -6.62
N MET A 14 24.29 -3.31 -7.63
CA MET A 14 24.57 -2.64 -8.89
C MET A 14 24.51 -1.10 -8.79
N PHE A 15 23.69 -0.56 -7.87
CA PHE A 15 23.44 0.87 -7.74
C PHE A 15 23.54 1.37 -6.28
N PRO A 16 24.77 1.63 -5.76
CA PRO A 16 24.98 2.04 -4.37
C PRO A 16 24.28 3.35 -3.97
N SER A 17 24.00 4.25 -4.92
CA SER A 17 23.29 5.50 -4.67
C SER A 17 21.87 5.30 -4.14
N LEU A 18 21.25 4.13 -4.38
CA LEU A 18 19.91 3.81 -3.85
C LEU A 18 19.89 3.67 -2.33
N ILE A 19 21.03 3.39 -1.69
CA ILE A 19 21.16 3.37 -0.22
C ILE A 19 21.75 4.69 0.29
N ASN A 20 22.71 5.25 -0.43
CA ASN A 20 23.45 6.43 0.06
C ASN A 20 22.72 7.76 -0.19
N CYS A 21 21.87 7.84 -1.21
CA CYS A 21 21.26 9.09 -1.67
C CYS A 21 19.73 9.04 -1.73
N CYS A 22 19.11 7.90 -1.39
CA CYS A 22 17.66 7.73 -1.38
C CYS A 22 17.19 7.14 -0.05
N THR A 23 16.00 7.53 0.38
CA THR A 23 15.32 6.91 1.51
C THR A 23 14.54 5.70 1.01
N ILE A 24 14.79 4.54 1.60
CA ILE A 24 14.01 3.34 1.31
C ILE A 24 12.79 3.35 2.25
N ASP A 25 11.61 3.48 1.66
CA ASP A 25 10.34 3.42 2.37
C ASP A 25 9.64 2.08 2.07
N TRP A 26 9.27 1.35 3.13
CA TRP A 26 8.67 0.03 3.04
C TRP A 26 7.18 0.09 3.33
N PHE A 27 6.38 -0.13 2.30
CA PHE A 27 4.93 -0.27 2.49
C PHE A 27 4.61 -1.55 3.24
N GLN A 28 4.05 -1.39 4.44
CA GLN A 28 3.46 -2.47 5.20
C GLN A 28 2.06 -2.78 4.69
N VAL A 29 1.51 -3.91 5.15
CA VAL A 29 0.09 -4.19 4.99
C VAL A 29 -0.71 -3.06 5.62
N TRP A 30 -1.81 -2.69 4.96
CA TRP A 30 -2.67 -1.64 5.46
C TRP A 30 -3.31 -2.03 6.80
N PRO A 31 -3.38 -1.12 7.77
CA PRO A 31 -4.17 -1.33 8.96
C PRO A 31 -5.66 -1.42 8.60
N GLU A 32 -6.44 -2.08 9.46
CA GLU A 32 -7.89 -2.28 9.28
C GLU A 32 -8.61 -0.95 9.03
N ASP A 33 -8.34 0.08 9.83
CA ASP A 33 -8.89 1.43 9.68
C ASP A 33 -8.63 2.04 8.29
N ALA A 34 -7.45 1.80 7.71
CA ALA A 34 -7.13 2.31 6.38
C ALA A 34 -7.89 1.56 5.28
N LEU A 35 -8.12 0.25 5.48
CA LEU A 35 -8.95 -0.55 4.59
C LEU A 35 -10.41 -0.08 4.64
N GLU A 36 -10.95 0.19 5.82
CA GLU A 36 -12.32 0.73 6.01
C GLU A 36 -12.47 2.11 5.35
N MET A 37 -11.52 3.02 5.56
CA MET A 37 -11.58 4.35 4.94
C MET A 37 -11.55 4.30 3.41
N VAL A 38 -10.81 3.35 2.84
CA VAL A 38 -10.77 3.19 1.38
C VAL A 38 -11.99 2.46 0.86
N ALA A 39 -12.51 1.47 1.58
CA ALA A 39 -13.80 0.88 1.25
C ALA A 39 -14.89 1.96 1.21
N THR A 40 -15.04 2.74 2.28
CA THR A 40 -16.03 3.83 2.35
C THR A 40 -15.83 4.86 1.25
N THR A 41 -14.61 5.36 1.03
CA THR A 41 -14.31 6.35 -0.03
C THR A 41 -14.56 5.80 -1.44
N SER A 42 -14.20 4.54 -1.70
CA SER A 42 -14.38 3.92 -3.02
C SER A 42 -15.84 3.63 -3.37
N LEU A 43 -16.68 3.42 -2.35
CA LEU A 43 -18.10 3.08 -2.49
C LEU A 43 -19.03 4.31 -2.52
N VAL A 44 -18.50 5.54 -2.40
CA VAL A 44 -19.30 6.79 -2.37
C VAL A 44 -20.13 6.96 -3.64
N ASP A 45 -19.53 6.74 -4.81
CA ASP A 45 -20.19 6.96 -6.11
C ASP A 45 -21.02 5.76 -6.58
N ILE A 46 -21.09 4.69 -5.76
CA ILE A 46 -21.88 3.51 -6.07
C ILE A 46 -23.25 3.66 -5.42
N GLU A 47 -24.31 3.50 -6.22
CA GLU A 47 -25.68 3.42 -5.74
C GLU A 47 -25.87 2.15 -4.90
N LEU A 48 -25.61 2.30 -3.59
CA LEU A 48 -25.92 1.32 -2.56
C LEU A 48 -27.16 1.76 -1.80
N GLU A 49 -27.98 0.79 -1.43
CA GLU A 49 -29.11 0.99 -0.52
C GLU A 49 -28.57 1.44 0.85
N ASP A 50 -29.21 2.44 1.46
CA ASP A 50 -28.67 3.10 2.66
C ASP A 50 -28.53 2.15 3.87
N GLU A 51 -29.37 1.11 3.95
CA GLU A 51 -29.27 0.04 4.95
C GLU A 51 -27.97 -0.78 4.79
N VAL A 52 -27.56 -1.03 3.55
CA VAL A 52 -26.32 -1.76 3.24
C VAL A 52 -25.11 -0.87 3.51
N ARG A 53 -25.19 0.42 3.17
CA ARG A 53 -24.10 1.38 3.39
C ARG A 53 -23.84 1.67 4.87
N SER A 54 -24.89 1.68 5.70
CA SER A 54 -24.80 1.91 7.16
C SER A 54 -24.36 0.69 7.96
N SER A 55 -24.31 -0.49 7.33
CA SER A 55 -23.86 -1.74 7.94
C SER A 55 -22.38 -2.07 7.66
N ILE A 56 -21.70 -1.20 6.89
CA ILE A 56 -20.25 -1.25 6.60
C ILE A 56 -19.55 -0.34 7.61
#